data_AF-A0A182K015-F1
#
_entry.id   AF-A0A182K015-F1
#
_cell.length_a   1.000
_cell.length_b   1.000
_cell.length_c   1.000
_cell.angle_alpha   90.00
_cell.angle_beta   90.00
_cell.angle_gamma   90.00
#
_symmetry.space_group_name_H-M   'P 1'
#
loop_
_entity.id
_entity.type
_entity.pdbx_description
1 polymer ?
#
loop_
_entity_poly.entity_id
_entity_poly.type
_entity_poly.pdbx_seq_one_letter_code
_entity_poly.pdbx_strand_id
1 'polypeptide(L)'
;MYNGIGLTTPRGSGTNGHVQRNVAFVRPGKKDNINYRTEEDLAKLDAQSNRQPNQGILDHERKRKIEVKCAELEEVLESQGLSQDEVRAKVELYRSKLMDHGTNELPKDEFGRLL
;
A
#
# COMPACT_ATOMS: atom_id res chain seq x y z
N MET A 1 -3.39 29.61 50.99
CA MET A 1 -2.96 29.03 49.70
C MET A 1 -3.86 27.87 49.34
N TYR A 2 -4.42 27.85 48.13
CA TYR A 2 -5.32 26.79 47.66
C TYR A 2 -4.79 26.25 46.32
N ASN A 3 -4.68 24.93 46.16
CA ASN A 3 -4.06 24.29 45.00
C ASN A 3 -2.66 24.83 44.65
N GLY A 4 -1.87 25.24 45.65
CA GLY A 4 -0.55 25.83 45.42
C GLY A 4 -0.55 27.19 44.71
N ILE A 5 -1.70 27.88 44.66
CA ILE A 5 -1.86 29.17 43.99
C ILE A 5 -2.34 30.22 45.01
N GLY A 6 -1.88 31.47 44.84
CA GLY A 6 -2.26 32.62 45.67
C GLY A 6 -1.36 32.86 46.88
N LEU A 7 -1.81 33.73 47.79
CA LEU A 7 -1.06 34.11 48.99
C LEU A 7 -1.17 33.05 50.10
N THR A 8 -0.12 32.93 50.91
CA THR A 8 -0.11 32.11 52.14
C THR A 8 -0.99 32.76 53.21
N THR A 9 -0.88 34.08 53.38
CA THR A 9 -1.73 34.91 54.24
C THR A 9 -2.00 36.27 53.57
N PRO A 10 -3.21 36.86 53.72
CA PRO A 10 -3.48 38.23 53.27
C PRO A 10 -2.87 39.30 54.19
N ARG A 11 -2.39 38.92 55.39
CA ARG A 11 -1.74 39.85 56.31
C ARG A 11 -0.41 40.32 55.71
N GLY A 12 -0.22 41.64 55.62
CA GLY A 12 0.98 42.25 55.04
C GLY A 12 0.93 42.43 53.52
N SER A 13 -0.09 41.94 52.81
CA SER A 13 -0.25 42.17 51.37
C SER A 13 -0.95 43.48 51.02
N GLY A 14 -1.53 44.18 52.01
CA GLY A 14 -2.27 45.43 51.81
C GLY A 14 -3.60 45.25 51.05
N THR A 15 -4.08 44.02 50.88
CA THR A 15 -5.29 43.68 50.12
C THR A 15 -6.11 42.60 50.85
N ASN A 16 -7.32 42.30 50.35
CA ASN A 16 -8.18 41.24 50.91
C ASN A 16 -7.71 39.80 50.56
N GLY A 17 -6.67 39.64 49.75
CA GLY A 17 -6.15 38.33 49.32
C GLY A 17 -7.08 37.56 48.37
N HIS A 18 -8.00 38.23 47.68
CA HIS A 18 -8.87 37.56 46.71
C HIS A 18 -8.09 37.10 45.47
N VAL A 19 -8.24 35.83 45.10
CA VAL A 19 -7.53 35.21 43.97
C VAL A 19 -8.56 34.78 42.93
N GLN A 20 -8.38 35.25 41.70
CA GLN A 20 -9.21 34.88 40.55
C GLN A 20 -8.41 34.06 39.55
N ARG A 21 -9.08 33.14 38.85
CA ARG A 21 -8.47 32.43 37.73
C ARG A 21 -8.24 33.41 36.57
N ASN A 22 -7.13 33.26 35.86
CA ASN A 22 -6.93 33.96 34.60
C ASN A 22 -7.87 33.37 33.52
N VAL A 23 -8.73 34.21 32.94
CA VAL A 23 -9.65 33.81 31.85
C VAL A 23 -8.98 33.79 30.47
N ALA A 24 -7.92 34.58 30.27
CA ALA A 24 -7.16 34.66 29.04
C ALA A 24 -6.04 33.62 28.95
N PHE A 25 -5.80 32.87 30.03
CA PHE A 25 -4.82 31.80 30.02
C PHE A 25 -5.30 30.64 29.14
N VAL A 26 -4.73 30.55 27.93
CA VAL A 26 -4.89 29.40 27.07
C VAL A 26 -4.13 28.25 27.70
N ARG A 27 -4.86 27.27 28.22
CA ARG A 27 -4.24 26.03 28.70
C ARG A 27 -3.50 25.41 27.50
N PRO A 28 -2.19 25.10 27.60
CA PRO A 28 -1.55 24.30 26.57
C PRO A 28 -2.41 23.03 26.43
N GLY A 29 -2.98 22.83 25.24
CA GLY A 29 -3.80 21.66 24.96
C GLY A 29 -2.98 20.41 25.27
N LYS A 30 -3.64 19.31 25.65
CA LYS A 30 -2.97 18.00 25.64
C LYS A 30 -2.30 17.87 24.27
N LYS A 31 -0.98 17.65 24.26
CA LYS A 31 -0.21 17.39 23.04
C LYS A 31 -0.79 16.24 22.21
N ASP A 32 -1.72 15.47 22.79
CA ASP A 32 -2.37 14.32 22.20
C ASP A 32 -3.51 14.65 21.22
N ASN A 33 -4.01 15.90 21.17
CA ASN A 33 -5.09 16.30 20.25
C ASN A 33 -4.55 17.08 19.04
N ILE A 34 -3.60 16.47 18.34
CA ILE A 34 -3.17 16.98 17.03
C ILE A 34 -4.27 16.61 16.02
N ASN A 35 -5.12 17.57 15.68
CA ASN A 35 -6.21 17.39 14.70
C ASN A 35 -5.75 17.40 13.24
N TYR A 36 -4.44 17.42 12.99
CA TYR A 36 -3.83 17.40 11.66
C TYR A 36 -2.93 16.19 11.51
N ARG A 37 -2.80 15.68 10.28
CA ARG A 37 -1.87 14.58 10.00
C ARG A 37 -0.44 15.06 10.24
N THR A 38 0.27 14.34 11.09
CA THR A 38 1.69 14.60 11.34
C THR A 38 2.53 14.12 10.15
N GLU A 39 3.79 14.55 10.08
CA GLU A 39 4.74 14.03 9.08
C GLU A 39 4.89 12.51 9.18
N GLU A 40 4.82 11.94 10.39
CA GLU A 40 4.81 10.50 10.59
C GLU A 40 3.57 9.83 10.01
N ASP A 41 2.40 10.45 10.11
CA ASP A 41 1.16 9.91 9.53
C ASP A 41 1.21 9.95 7.99
N LEU A 42 1.79 10.99 7.42
CA LEU A 42 2.02 11.11 5.98
C LEU A 42 3.02 10.04 5.50
N ALA A 43 4.13 9.84 6.22
CA ALA A 43 5.10 8.81 5.90
C ALA A 43 4.51 7.39 5.98
N LYS A 44 3.65 7.11 6.96
CA LYS A 44 2.94 5.84 7.09
C LYS A 44 1.96 5.60 5.94
N LEU A 45 1.23 6.64 5.51
CA LEU A 45 0.32 6.57 4.37
C LEU A 45 1.08 6.28 3.06
N ASP A 46 2.21 6.94 2.86
CA ASP A 46 3.03 6.76 1.65
C ASP A 46 3.65 5.35 1.59
N ALA A 47 4.13 4.85 2.74
CA ALA A 47 4.59 3.47 2.88
C ALA A 47 3.48 2.43 2.63
N GLN A 48 2.23 2.71 3.03
CA GLN A 48 1.08 1.84 2.73
C GLN A 48 0.70 1.83 1.25
N SER A 49 0.94 2.93 0.53
CA SER A 49 0.70 3.03 -0.91
C SER A 49 1.70 2.20 -1.72
N ASN A 50 2.96 2.14 -1.28
CA ASN A 50 4.05 1.40 -1.94
C ASN A 50 4.09 -0.11 -1.59
N ARG A 51 2.94 -0.78 -1.52
CA ARG A 51 2.91 -2.24 -1.32
C ARG A 51 3.39 -2.96 -2.59
N GLN A 52 4.30 -3.91 -2.40
CA GLN A 52 4.78 -4.76 -3.48
C GLN A 52 3.62 -5.58 -4.08
N PRO A 53 3.64 -5.87 -5.39
CA PRO A 53 2.64 -6.73 -6.01
C PRO A 53 2.65 -8.14 -5.41
N ASN A 54 1.47 -8.76 -5.34
CA ASN A 54 1.35 -10.11 -4.82
C ASN A 54 1.94 -11.11 -5.83
N GLN A 55 2.96 -11.85 -5.40
CA GLN A 55 3.65 -12.84 -6.24
C GLN A 55 2.71 -13.90 -6.81
N GLY A 56 1.69 -14.33 -6.07
CA GLY A 56 0.70 -15.28 -6.57
C GLY A 56 -0.15 -14.73 -7.73
N ILE A 57 -0.42 -13.41 -7.72
CA ILE A 57 -1.13 -12.74 -8.82
C ILE A 57 -0.21 -12.64 -10.05
N LEU A 58 1.06 -12.27 -9.85
CA LEU A 58 2.05 -12.18 -10.92
C LEU A 58 2.29 -13.53 -11.62
N ASP A 59 2.41 -14.61 -10.84
CA ASP A 59 2.58 -15.96 -11.38
C ASP A 59 1.33 -16.43 -12.13
N HIS A 60 0.14 -16.10 -11.62
CA HIS A 60 -1.11 -16.40 -12.31
C HIS A 60 -1.21 -15.65 -13.64
N GLU A 61 -0.83 -14.37 -13.67
CA GLU A 61 -0.79 -13.58 -14.90
C GLU A 61 0.19 -14.18 -15.92
N ARG A 62 1.41 -14.58 -15.48
CA ARG A 62 2.40 -15.25 -16.34
C ARG A 62 1.83 -16.53 -16.96
N LYS A 63 1.24 -17.41 -16.16
CA LYS A 63 0.62 -18.66 -16.64
C LYS A 63 -0.55 -18.39 -17.59
N ARG A 64 -1.42 -17.43 -17.24
CA ARG A 64 -2.56 -17.05 -18.08
C ARG A 64 -2.11 -16.61 -19.47
N LYS A 65 -1.04 -15.82 -19.58
CA LYS A 65 -0.52 -15.37 -20.88
C LYS A 65 0.03 -16.50 -21.74
N ILE A 66 0.62 -17.52 -21.11
CA ILE A 66 1.05 -18.72 -21.83
C ILE A 66 -0.16 -19.47 -22.39
N GLU A 67 -1.19 -19.70 -21.58
CA GLU A 67 -2.40 -20.40 -22.03
C GLU A 67 -3.17 -19.61 -23.10
N VAL A 68 -3.22 -18.28 -23.01
CA VAL A 68 -3.81 -17.43 -24.08
C VAL A 68 -3.11 -17.68 -25.41
N LYS A 69 -1.77 -17.67 -25.44
CA LYS A 69 -1.02 -17.96 -26.68
C LYS A 69 -1.21 -19.40 -27.18
N CYS A 70 -1.39 -20.36 -26.26
CA CYS A 70 -1.69 -21.74 -26.63
C CYS A 70 -3.07 -21.86 -27.28
N ALA A 71 -4.07 -21.16 -26.74
CA ALA A 71 -5.42 -21.10 -27.31
C ALA A 71 -5.44 -20.40 -28.68
N GLU A 72 -4.70 -19.30 -28.84
CA GLU A 72 -4.52 -18.64 -30.14
C GLU A 72 -3.91 -19.59 -31.18
N LEU A 73 -2.89 -20.37 -30.79
CA LEU A 73 -2.27 -21.36 -31.68
C LEU A 73 -3.25 -22.49 -32.03
N GLU A 74 -4.03 -22.97 -31.06
CA GLU A 74 -5.05 -24.00 -31.26
C GLU A 74 -6.08 -23.56 -32.32
N GLU A 75 -6.64 -22.35 -32.19
CA GLU A 75 -7.58 -21.77 -33.15
C GLU A 75 -6.97 -21.65 -34.57
N VAL A 76 -5.71 -21.25 -34.66
CA VAL A 76 -5.00 -21.18 -35.95
C VAL A 76 -4.83 -22.56 -36.58
N LEU A 77 -4.47 -23.59 -35.80
CA LEU A 77 -4.27 -24.94 -36.33
C LEU A 77 -5.59 -25.63 -36.69
N GLU A 78 -6.66 -25.38 -35.93
CA GLU A 78 -8.01 -25.85 -36.25
C GLU A 78 -8.53 -25.19 -37.54
N SER A 79 -8.33 -23.89 -37.72
CA SER A 79 -8.73 -23.19 -38.96
C SER A 79 -7.96 -23.67 -40.20
N GLN A 80 -6.75 -24.21 -40.02
CA GLN A 80 -5.96 -24.86 -41.07
C GLN A 80 -6.44 -26.29 -41.39
N GLY A 81 -7.40 -26.84 -40.64
CA GLY A 81 -7.97 -28.15 -40.89
C GLY A 81 -7.10 -29.32 -40.43
N LEU A 82 -6.19 -29.10 -39.47
CA LEU A 82 -5.38 -30.19 -38.90
C LEU A 82 -6.24 -31.13 -38.04
N SER A 83 -5.77 -32.38 -37.91
CA SER A 83 -6.44 -33.35 -37.03
C SER A 83 -6.27 -32.96 -35.55
N GLN A 84 -7.27 -33.26 -34.72
CA GLN A 84 -7.24 -32.89 -33.29
C GLN A 84 -6.00 -33.44 -32.54
N ASP A 85 -5.50 -34.60 -32.93
CA ASP A 85 -4.31 -35.20 -32.33
C ASP A 85 -3.03 -34.40 -32.68
N GLU A 86 -2.91 -33.94 -33.93
CA GLU A 86 -1.80 -33.08 -34.37
C GLU A 86 -1.86 -31.70 -33.73
N VAL A 87 -3.05 -31.12 -33.60
CA VAL A 87 -3.26 -29.84 -32.91
C VAL A 87 -2.79 -29.96 -31.46
N ARG A 88 -3.25 -30.99 -30.73
CA ARG A 88 -2.87 -31.22 -29.33
C ARG A 88 -1.36 -31.38 -29.16
N ALA A 89 -0.72 -32.18 -30.01
CA ALA A 89 0.73 -32.39 -29.95
C ALA A 89 1.52 -31.10 -30.18
N LYS A 90 1.11 -30.26 -31.14
CA LYS A 90 1.75 -28.98 -31.43
C LYS A 90 1.54 -27.96 -30.31
N VAL A 91 0.33 -27.89 -29.76
CA VAL A 91 0.01 -26.99 -28.63
C VAL A 91 0.79 -27.38 -27.37
N GLU A 92 0.92 -28.68 -27.07
CA GLU A 92 1.70 -29.14 -25.90
C GLU A 92 3.19 -28.79 -26.02
N LEU A 93 3.75 -28.96 -27.22
CA LEU A 93 5.14 -28.62 -27.51
C LEU A 93 5.35 -27.10 -27.41
N TYR A 94 4.37 -26.31 -27.85
CA TYR A 94 4.40 -24.86 -27.73
C TYR A 94 4.26 -24.39 -26.28
N ARG A 95 3.37 -25.00 -25.49
CA ARG A 95 3.23 -24.76 -24.04
C ARG A 95 4.54 -24.99 -23.32
N SER A 96 5.20 -26.12 -23.57
CA SER A 96 6.51 -26.46 -22.97
C SER A 96 7.57 -25.40 -23.31
N LYS A 97 7.65 -24.99 -24.58
CA LYS A 97 8.58 -23.92 -25.02
C LYS A 97 8.32 -22.58 -24.33
N LEU A 98 7.06 -22.18 -24.18
CA LEU A 98 6.69 -20.92 -23.55
C LEU A 98 6.89 -20.91 -22.03
N MET A 99 6.77 -22.08 -21.39
CA MET A 99 7.09 -22.24 -19.96
C MET A 99 8.59 -22.09 -19.69
N ASP A 100 9.45 -22.59 -20.58
CA ASP A 100 10.92 -22.53 -20.43
C ASP A 100 11.51 -21.16 -20.78
N HIS A 101 11.06 -20.55 -21.89
CA HIS A 101 11.65 -19.29 -22.39
C HIS A 101 10.90 -18.04 -21.95
N GLY A 102 9.73 -18.18 -21.33
CA GLY A 102 8.86 -17.06 -21.00
C GLY A 102 8.20 -16.42 -22.22
N THR A 103 7.18 -15.60 -21.98
CA THR A 103 6.60 -14.76 -23.03
C THR A 103 7.57 -13.61 -23.33
N ASN A 104 7.68 -13.20 -24.61
CA ASN A 104 8.38 -11.97 -25.03
C ASN A 104 7.72 -10.73 -24.40
N GLU A 105 7.97 -10.53 -23.11
CA GLU A 105 7.61 -9.34 -22.36
C GLU A 105 8.86 -8.52 -22.13
N LEU A 106 8.68 -7.20 -22.15
CA LEU A 106 9.71 -6.27 -21.73
C LEU A 106 10.28 -6.71 -20.37
N PRO A 107 11.59 -6.57 -20.15
CA PRO A 107 12.22 -6.98 -18.90
C PRO A 107 11.51 -6.27 -17.74
N LYS A 108 11.14 -7.04 -16.73
CA LYS A 108 10.49 -6.55 -15.51
C LYS A 108 11.43 -6.73 -14.33
N ASP A 109 11.33 -5.85 -13.35
CA ASP A 109 12.05 -6.00 -12.09
C ASP A 109 11.49 -7.17 -11.25
N GLU A 110 12.14 -7.45 -10.11
CA GLU A 110 11.71 -8.48 -9.14
C GLU A 110 10.28 -8.26 -8.60
N PHE A 111 9.72 -7.07 -8.83
CA PHE A 111 8.40 -6.64 -8.39
C PHE A 111 7.39 -6.56 -9.55
N GLY A 112 7.72 -7.02 -10.75
CA GLY A 112 6.83 -7.04 -11.91
C GLY A 112 6.59 -5.67 -12.56
N ARG A 113 7.32 -4.62 -12.18
CA ARG A 113 7.32 -3.32 -12.84
C ARG A 113 8.16 -3.39 -14.10
N LEU A 114 7.73 -2.70 -15.15
CA LEU A 114 8.49 -2.56 -16.38
C LEU A 114 9.81 -1.81 -16.08
N LEU A 115 10.92 -2.36 -16.57
CA LEU A 115 12.22 -1.69 -16.61
C LEU A 115 12.27 -0.65 -17.72
#